data_AF-A0A0N8PTA2-F1
#
_entry.id   AF-A0A0N8PTA2-F1
#
_cell.length_a   1.000
_cell.length_b   1.000
_cell.length_c   1.000
_cell.angle_alpha   90.00
_cell.angle_beta   90.00
_cell.angle_gamma   90.00
#
_symmetry.space_group_name_H-M   'P 1'
#
loop_
_entity.id
_entity.type
_entity.pdbx_description
1 polymer ?
#
loop_
_entity_poly.entity_id
_entity_poly.type
_entity_poly.pdbx_seq_one_letter_code
_entity_poly.pdbx_strand_id
1 'polypeptide(L)'
;MSRRLLNQRNVLIGFMIVCLLALVVFIIRSSTRPTTRSMDRADVTNAEFVAQGKHIYATRCASCHGSNLKGEQGWPQPRPNGVMPAAPLDQSGHAWQRDDQWLFTTIKYGGQATASPGYASAMPAFSGLTDADIWAVISYVKSTWPKHTQDSQPTSKSSLLLRQKKL
;
A
#
# COMPACT_ATOMS: atom_id res chain seq x y z
N MET A 1 39.46 13.75 -46.06
CA MET A 1 38.51 12.66 -45.74
C MET A 1 38.49 12.22 -44.27
N SER A 2 39.36 12.73 -43.36
CA SER A 2 39.48 12.22 -41.97
C SER A 2 38.58 12.90 -40.91
N ARG A 3 38.18 14.17 -41.10
CA ARG A 3 37.42 14.93 -40.08
C ARG A 3 35.99 14.42 -39.86
N ARG A 4 35.31 13.95 -40.92
CA ARG A 4 33.94 13.38 -40.81
C ARG A 4 33.93 12.05 -40.03
N LEU A 5 34.94 11.21 -40.25
CA LEU A 5 35.10 9.93 -39.55
C LEU A 5 35.43 10.14 -38.06
N LEU A 6 36.28 11.13 -37.75
CA LEU A 6 36.60 11.49 -36.36
C LEU A 6 35.37 12.06 -35.61
N ASN A 7 34.55 12.88 -36.30
CA ASN A 7 33.34 13.44 -35.72
C ASN A 7 32.27 12.37 -35.46
N GLN A 8 32.08 11.42 -36.39
CA GLN A 8 31.17 10.30 -36.18
C GLN A 8 31.62 9.37 -35.04
N ARG A 9 32.93 9.15 -34.90
CA ARG A 9 33.49 8.37 -33.80
C ARG A 9 33.24 9.03 -32.44
N ASN A 10 33.39 10.36 -32.35
CA ASN A 10 33.11 11.10 -31.13
C ASN A 10 31.62 11.11 -30.76
N VAL A 11 30.73 11.19 -31.75
CA VAL A 11 29.27 11.10 -31.54
C VAL A 11 28.87 9.71 -31.03
N LEU A 12 29.44 8.64 -31.60
CA LEU A 12 29.19 7.26 -31.14
C LEU A 12 29.70 7.02 -29.71
N ILE A 13 30.89 7.54 -29.38
CA ILE A 13 31.45 7.44 -28.02
C ILE A 13 30.56 8.21 -27.03
N GLY A 14 30.11 9.41 -27.38
CA GLY A 14 29.20 10.20 -26.54
C GLY A 14 27.87 9.48 -26.28
N PHE A 15 27.26 8.88 -27.30
CA PHE A 15 26.01 8.14 -27.15
C PHE A 15 26.18 6.90 -26.26
N MET A 16 27.26 6.14 -26.44
CA MET A 16 27.59 4.99 -25.60
C MET A 16 27.73 5.36 -24.13
N ILE A 17 28.40 6.49 -23.83
CA ILE A 17 28.56 6.99 -22.46
C ILE A 17 27.19 7.35 -21.86
N VAL A 18 26.32 8.04 -22.60
CA VAL A 18 24.96 8.40 -22.13
C VAL A 18 24.13 7.15 -21.87
N CYS A 19 24.16 6.15 -22.75
CA CYS A 19 23.46 4.88 -22.55
C CYS A 19 24.00 4.13 -21.32
N LEU A 20 25.31 4.10 -21.11
CA LEU A 20 25.94 3.49 -19.95
C LEU A 20 25.53 4.20 -18.65
N LEU A 21 25.54 5.54 -18.64
CA LEU A 21 25.08 6.32 -17.49
C LEU A 21 23.60 6.07 -17.19
N ALA A 22 22.74 6.04 -18.22
CA ALA A 22 21.33 5.73 -18.07
C ALA A 22 21.09 4.31 -17.52
N LEU A 23 21.85 3.33 -18.01
CA LEU A 23 21.81 1.95 -17.52
C LEU A 23 22.29 1.84 -16.07
N VAL A 24 23.38 2.52 -15.71
CA VAL A 24 23.90 2.56 -14.34
C VAL A 24 22.87 3.21 -13.40
N VAL A 25 22.24 4.31 -13.78
CA VAL A 25 21.15 4.93 -13.01
C VAL A 25 19.95 4.00 -12.86
N PHE A 26 19.57 3.27 -13.92
CA PHE A 26 18.51 2.27 -13.86
C PHE A 26 18.86 1.13 -12.91
N ILE A 27 20.09 0.60 -12.99
CA ILE A 27 20.58 -0.46 -12.09
C ILE A 27 20.59 0.04 -10.64
N ILE A 28 21.12 1.23 -10.36
CA ILE A 28 21.12 1.80 -9.00
C ILE A 28 19.69 1.93 -8.46
N ARG A 29 18.74 2.47 -9.24
CA ARG A 29 17.31 2.53 -8.85
C ARG A 29 16.68 1.15 -8.66
N SER A 30 17.13 0.14 -9.39
CA SER A 30 16.60 -1.22 -9.26
C SER A 30 17.15 -1.95 -8.02
N SER A 31 18.40 -1.65 -7.64
CA SER A 31 19.11 -2.28 -6.52
C SER A 31 18.75 -1.69 -5.16
N THR A 32 18.16 -0.49 -5.11
CA THR A 32 17.68 0.13 -3.86
C THR A 32 16.28 -0.32 -3.46
N ARG A 33 15.68 -1.31 -4.15
CA ARG A 33 14.48 -1.95 -3.61
C ARG A 33 14.87 -2.55 -2.26
N PRO A 34 14.25 -2.12 -1.15
CA PRO A 34 14.55 -2.67 0.16
C PRO A 34 14.44 -4.19 0.04
N THR A 35 15.52 -4.90 0.34
CA THR A 35 15.46 -6.34 0.57
C THR A 35 14.31 -6.55 1.54
N THR A 36 13.35 -7.39 1.16
CA THR A 36 12.16 -7.72 1.94
C THR A 36 12.60 -8.35 3.25
N ARG A 37 13.02 -7.52 4.22
CA ARG A 37 12.95 -7.84 5.63
C ARG A 37 11.48 -8.19 5.81
N SER A 38 11.18 -9.47 6.07
CA SER A 38 9.83 -9.99 6.30
C SER A 38 9.00 -8.94 7.02
N MET A 39 8.22 -8.15 6.26
CA MET A 39 7.44 -7.07 6.82
C MET A 39 6.24 -7.75 7.43
N ASP A 40 6.17 -7.74 8.76
CA ASP A 40 5.07 -8.28 9.53
C ASP A 40 4.12 -7.17 10.04
N ARG A 41 4.42 -5.92 9.66
CA ARG A 41 3.71 -4.70 10.04
C ARG A 41 4.00 -3.55 9.09
N ALA A 42 3.15 -2.54 9.14
CA ALA A 42 3.35 -1.30 8.43
C ALA A 42 4.37 -0.39 9.13
N ASP A 43 5.20 0.28 8.33
CA ASP A 43 6.20 1.27 8.76
C ASP A 43 5.80 2.66 8.25
N VAL A 44 5.42 3.54 9.17
CA VAL A 44 5.03 4.93 8.87
C VAL A 44 6.22 5.89 8.86
N THR A 45 7.40 5.44 9.28
CA THR A 45 8.61 6.28 9.37
C THR A 45 9.44 6.24 8.08
N ASN A 46 9.24 5.21 7.25
CA ASN A 46 9.82 5.12 5.92
C ASN A 46 9.03 5.94 4.89
N ALA A 47 9.47 7.16 4.64
CA ALA A 47 8.80 8.10 3.75
C ALA A 47 8.67 7.63 2.29
N GLU A 48 9.68 6.93 1.76
CA GLU A 48 9.64 6.38 0.39
C GLU A 48 8.57 5.29 0.27
N PHE A 49 8.49 4.42 1.26
CA PHE A 49 7.51 3.34 1.32
C PHE A 49 6.08 3.86 1.49
N VAL A 50 5.90 4.89 2.32
CA VAL A 50 4.62 5.62 2.44
C VAL A 50 4.24 6.28 1.10
N ALA A 51 5.19 6.87 0.38
CA ALA A 51 4.94 7.47 -0.93
C ALA A 51 4.54 6.44 -1.99
N GLN A 52 5.19 5.27 -2.01
CA GLN A 52 4.77 4.14 -2.85
C GLN A 52 3.34 3.71 -2.51
N GLY A 53 3.03 3.55 -1.22
CA GLY A 53 1.70 3.22 -0.73
C GLY A 53 0.63 4.21 -1.17
N LYS A 54 0.93 5.51 -1.12
CA LYS A 54 0.05 6.58 -1.61
C LYS A 54 -0.27 6.43 -3.09
N HIS A 55 0.72 6.10 -3.91
CA HIS A 55 0.53 5.91 -5.35
C HIS A 55 -0.35 4.69 -5.65
N ILE A 56 -0.11 3.57 -4.95
CA ILE A 56 -0.94 2.37 -5.08
C ILE A 56 -2.36 2.66 -4.61
N TYR A 57 -2.53 3.34 -3.48
CA TYR A 57 -3.84 3.74 -2.96
C TYR A 57 -4.65 4.54 -3.99
N ALA A 58 -4.03 5.56 -4.58
CA ALA A 58 -4.69 6.41 -5.57
C ALA A 58 -5.18 5.63 -6.79
N THR A 59 -4.46 4.59 -7.21
CA THR A 59 -4.77 3.82 -8.42
C THR A 59 -5.64 2.57 -8.17
N ARG A 60 -5.64 2.04 -6.95
CA ARG A 60 -6.27 0.74 -6.62
C ARG A 60 -7.39 0.82 -5.58
N CYS A 61 -7.39 1.84 -4.73
CA CYS A 61 -8.26 1.89 -3.53
C CYS A 61 -9.21 3.09 -3.53
N ALA A 62 -8.74 4.23 -4.05
CA ALA A 62 -9.44 5.52 -3.97
C ALA A 62 -10.77 5.55 -4.73
N SER A 63 -10.98 4.67 -5.73
CA SER A 63 -12.26 4.58 -6.46
C SER A 63 -13.44 4.22 -5.55
N CYS A 64 -13.20 3.48 -4.47
CA CYS A 64 -14.22 3.11 -3.49
C CYS A 64 -14.04 3.87 -2.17
N HIS A 65 -12.81 3.97 -1.67
CA HIS A 65 -12.54 4.60 -0.37
C HIS A 65 -12.36 6.14 -0.43
N GLY A 66 -12.48 6.72 -1.62
CA GLY A 66 -12.31 8.15 -1.88
C GLY A 66 -10.85 8.60 -1.91
N SER A 67 -10.53 9.64 -2.67
CA SER A 67 -9.15 10.20 -2.73
C SER A 67 -8.64 10.68 -1.37
N ASN A 68 -9.55 11.09 -0.48
CA ASN A 68 -9.27 11.62 0.84
C ASN A 68 -9.57 10.62 1.96
N LEU A 69 -9.65 9.31 1.65
CA LEU A 69 -9.89 8.24 2.62
C LEU A 69 -11.22 8.35 3.38
N LYS A 70 -12.18 9.13 2.88
CA LYS A 70 -13.48 9.37 3.54
C LYS A 70 -14.48 8.24 3.36
N GLY A 71 -14.12 7.19 2.62
CA GLY A 71 -15.04 6.12 2.28
C GLY A 71 -16.08 6.57 1.28
N GLU A 72 -17.09 5.73 1.13
CA GLU A 72 -18.23 5.98 0.28
C GLU A 72 -19.38 6.61 1.08
N GLN A 73 -20.13 7.50 0.43
CA GLN A 73 -21.32 8.11 1.05
C GLN A 73 -22.32 7.03 1.47
N GLY A 74 -22.96 7.25 2.63
CA GLY A 74 -23.96 6.33 3.18
C GLY A 74 -23.40 5.26 4.12
N TRP A 75 -22.07 5.13 4.22
CA TRP A 75 -21.47 4.36 5.32
C TRP A 75 -21.88 4.96 6.69
N PRO A 76 -22.19 4.15 7.72
CA PRO A 76 -22.10 2.69 7.80
C PRO A 76 -23.41 1.95 7.48
N GLN A 77 -24.38 2.56 6.80
CA GLN A 77 -25.64 1.87 6.49
C GLN A 77 -25.46 0.90 5.32
N PRO A 78 -25.99 -0.34 5.40
CA PRO A 78 -26.01 -1.24 4.26
C PRO A 78 -26.77 -0.61 3.08
N ARG A 79 -26.30 -0.88 1.87
CA ARG A 79 -27.04 -0.54 0.65
C ARG A 79 -28.32 -1.39 0.55
N PRO A 80 -29.27 -1.05 -0.35
CA PRO A 80 -30.49 -1.85 -0.55
C PRO A 80 -30.23 -3.33 -0.88
N ASN A 81 -29.07 -3.66 -1.48
CA ASN A 81 -28.65 -5.04 -1.75
C ASN A 81 -27.96 -5.73 -0.56
N GLY A 82 -27.96 -5.11 0.63
CA GLY A 82 -27.37 -5.62 1.87
C GLY A 82 -25.84 -5.46 1.97
N VAL A 83 -25.15 -5.02 0.92
CA VAL A 83 -23.70 -4.84 0.92
C VAL A 83 -23.32 -3.54 1.62
N MET A 84 -22.27 -3.60 2.44
CA MET A 84 -21.73 -2.43 3.11
C MET A 84 -20.95 -1.52 2.13
N PRO A 85 -21.19 -0.20 2.14
CA PRO A 85 -20.36 0.75 1.42
C PRO A 85 -18.90 0.70 1.88
N ALA A 86 -17.99 1.22 1.07
CA ALA A 86 -16.59 1.30 1.46
C ALA A 86 -16.41 2.19 2.70
N ALA A 87 -15.81 1.64 3.76
CA ALA A 87 -15.61 2.38 5.01
C ALA A 87 -14.59 3.53 4.84
N PRO A 88 -14.71 4.62 5.61
CA PRO A 88 -13.62 5.57 5.76
C PRO A 88 -12.37 4.87 6.27
N LEU A 89 -11.22 5.24 5.70
CA LEU A 89 -9.90 4.76 6.09
C LEU A 89 -9.09 5.82 6.83
N ASP A 90 -9.66 7.02 7.03
CA ASP A 90 -9.12 8.04 7.91
C ASP A 90 -9.58 7.85 9.37
N GLN A 91 -9.35 8.86 10.21
CA GLN A 91 -9.74 8.85 11.62
C GLN A 91 -11.25 8.70 11.88
N SER A 92 -12.12 8.99 10.89
CA SER A 92 -13.58 8.86 11.06
C SER A 92 -14.08 7.42 10.92
N GLY A 93 -13.23 6.52 10.39
CA GLY A 93 -13.54 5.10 10.27
C GLY A 93 -13.10 4.29 11.50
N HIS A 94 -12.99 2.97 11.30
CA HIS A 94 -12.61 2.02 12.36
C HIS A 94 -11.40 1.14 11.99
N ALA A 95 -10.72 1.41 10.87
CA ALA A 95 -9.58 0.61 10.42
C ALA A 95 -8.45 0.59 11.46
N TRP A 96 -8.24 1.70 12.18
CA TRP A 96 -7.24 1.83 13.25
C TRP A 96 -7.51 0.99 14.49
N GLN A 97 -8.72 0.41 14.63
CA GLN A 97 -9.04 -0.52 15.71
C GLN A 97 -8.62 -1.97 15.38
N ARG A 98 -8.13 -2.20 14.17
CA ARG A 98 -7.70 -3.52 13.70
C ARG A 98 -6.18 -3.55 13.63
N ASP A 99 -5.60 -4.69 13.97
CA ASP A 99 -4.17 -4.89 13.80
C ASP A 99 -3.75 -4.92 12.32
N ASP A 100 -2.47 -4.72 12.09
CA ASP A 100 -1.86 -4.68 10.77
C ASP A 100 -2.08 -5.97 9.96
N GLN A 101 -2.10 -7.13 10.61
CA GLN A 101 -2.31 -8.41 9.93
C GLN A 101 -3.76 -8.57 9.46
N TRP A 102 -4.73 -8.08 10.24
CA TRP A 102 -6.13 -8.01 9.84
C TRP A 102 -6.30 -7.11 8.61
N LEU A 103 -5.64 -5.94 8.59
CA LEU A 103 -5.65 -5.04 7.44
C LEU A 103 -5.02 -5.69 6.21
N PHE A 104 -3.86 -6.34 6.38
CA PHE A 104 -3.19 -7.09 5.32
C PHE A 104 -4.09 -8.19 4.74
N THR A 105 -4.70 -9.00 5.61
CA THR A 105 -5.60 -10.10 5.21
C THR A 105 -6.80 -9.58 4.43
N THR A 106 -7.38 -8.46 4.87
CA THR A 106 -8.50 -7.78 4.22
C THR A 106 -8.14 -7.32 2.81
N ILE A 107 -6.95 -6.77 2.60
CA ILE A 107 -6.49 -6.35 1.26
C ILE A 107 -6.14 -7.57 0.40
N LYS A 108 -5.37 -8.51 0.93
CA LYS A 108 -4.85 -9.67 0.18
C LYS A 108 -5.98 -10.57 -0.31
N TYR A 109 -6.93 -10.87 0.57
CA TYR A 109 -7.97 -11.88 0.35
C TYR A 109 -9.38 -11.30 0.19
N GLY A 110 -9.52 -9.97 0.24
CA GLY A 110 -10.78 -9.27 0.12
C GLY A 110 -11.47 -9.07 1.46
N GLY A 111 -12.42 -8.13 1.50
CA GLY A 111 -13.04 -7.69 2.76
C GLY A 111 -13.93 -8.74 3.40
N GLN A 112 -14.41 -9.73 2.64
CA GLN A 112 -15.20 -10.83 3.19
C GLN A 112 -14.35 -11.80 4.04
N ALA A 113 -13.03 -11.88 3.80
CA ALA A 113 -12.12 -12.77 4.53
C ALA A 113 -11.98 -12.40 6.02
N THR A 114 -12.32 -11.17 6.39
CA THR A 114 -12.18 -10.64 7.75
C THR A 114 -13.49 -10.07 8.30
N ALA A 115 -14.58 -10.20 7.54
CA ALA A 115 -15.90 -9.72 7.90
C ALA A 115 -16.48 -10.52 9.10
N SER A 116 -17.18 -9.81 9.98
CA SER A 116 -17.97 -10.44 11.04
C SER A 116 -19.20 -11.16 10.45
N PRO A 117 -19.77 -12.15 11.15
CA PRO A 117 -21.03 -12.78 10.73
C PRO A 117 -22.11 -11.72 10.46
N GLY A 118 -22.81 -11.85 9.34
CA GLY A 118 -23.83 -10.87 8.91
C GLY A 118 -23.30 -9.61 8.23
N TYR A 119 -21.97 -9.41 8.15
CA TYR A 119 -21.37 -8.30 7.42
C TYR A 119 -21.03 -8.74 5.99
N ALA A 120 -21.70 -8.16 5.00
CA ALA A 120 -21.43 -8.39 3.58
C ALA A 120 -20.48 -7.32 3.03
N SER A 121 -19.30 -7.73 2.56
CA SER A 121 -18.31 -6.85 1.95
C SER A 121 -18.12 -7.14 0.46
N ALA A 122 -18.16 -6.08 -0.36
CA ALA A 122 -17.82 -6.17 -1.78
C ALA A 122 -16.36 -5.80 -2.10
N MET A 123 -15.50 -5.61 -1.08
CA MET A 123 -14.09 -5.33 -1.30
C MET A 123 -13.40 -6.56 -1.91
N PRO A 124 -12.88 -6.48 -3.15
CA PRO A 124 -12.28 -7.63 -3.82
C PRO A 124 -10.91 -8.00 -3.21
N ALA A 125 -10.44 -9.20 -3.51
CA ALA A 125 -9.07 -9.60 -3.23
C ALA A 125 -8.08 -8.93 -4.20
N PHE A 126 -6.95 -8.44 -3.70
CA PHE A 126 -5.92 -7.77 -4.51
C PHE A 126 -4.74 -8.71 -4.83
N SER A 127 -5.01 -9.82 -5.51
CA SER A 127 -4.00 -10.84 -5.86
C SER A 127 -2.87 -10.33 -6.78
N GLY A 128 -3.09 -9.24 -7.51
CA GLY A 128 -2.08 -8.59 -8.35
C GLY A 128 -1.10 -7.68 -7.60
N LEU A 129 -1.28 -7.47 -6.29
CA LEU A 129 -0.34 -6.73 -5.44
C LEU A 129 0.63 -7.69 -4.75
N THR A 130 1.90 -7.32 -4.70
CA THR A 130 2.87 -8.02 -3.86
C THR A 130 2.60 -7.73 -2.38
N ASP A 131 3.13 -8.55 -1.48
CA ASP A 131 2.96 -8.32 -0.04
C ASP A 131 3.59 -6.99 0.39
N ALA A 132 4.72 -6.61 -0.22
CA ALA A 132 5.35 -5.31 -0.01
C ALA A 132 4.43 -4.16 -0.45
N ASP A 133 3.73 -4.29 -1.58
CA ASP A 133 2.76 -3.28 -2.03
C ASP A 133 1.60 -3.12 -1.04
N ILE A 134 1.10 -4.21 -0.49
CA ILE A 134 0.03 -4.18 0.51
C ILE A 134 0.52 -3.48 1.77
N TRP A 135 1.71 -3.83 2.26
CA TRP A 135 2.30 -3.15 3.40
C TRP A 135 2.54 -1.66 3.15
N ALA A 136 2.96 -1.27 1.94
CA ALA A 136 3.11 0.12 1.55
C ALA A 136 1.78 0.87 1.66
N VAL A 137 0.69 0.30 1.14
CA VAL A 137 -0.65 0.89 1.24
C VAL A 137 -1.09 1.04 2.69
N ILE A 138 -0.88 0.03 3.54
CA ILE A 138 -1.22 0.10 4.96
C ILE A 138 -0.38 1.19 5.66
N SER A 139 0.92 1.27 5.37
CA SER A 139 1.79 2.36 5.85
C SER A 139 1.26 3.74 5.47
N TYR A 140 0.84 3.92 4.22
CA TYR A 140 0.24 5.18 3.77
C TYR A 140 -1.03 5.51 4.54
N VAL A 141 -2.00 4.58 4.60
CA VAL A 141 -3.27 4.82 5.31
C VAL A 141 -3.00 5.17 6.77
N LYS A 142 -2.14 4.42 7.46
CA LYS A 142 -1.76 4.68 8.85
C LYS A 142 -1.09 6.04 9.05
N SER A 143 -0.27 6.47 8.10
CA SER A 143 0.40 7.79 8.18
C SER A 143 -0.58 8.96 8.18
N THR A 144 -1.82 8.76 7.72
CA THR A 144 -2.87 9.79 7.73
C THR A 144 -3.60 9.93 9.06
N TRP A 145 -3.44 8.96 9.96
CA TRP A 145 -4.12 8.98 11.26
C TRP A 145 -3.39 9.91 12.24
N PRO A 146 -4.11 10.50 13.22
CA PRO A 146 -3.47 11.17 14.35
C PRO A 146 -2.45 10.28 15.04
N LYS A 147 -1.36 10.87 15.55
CA LYS A 147 -0.26 10.10 16.17
C LYS A 147 -0.75 9.21 17.32
N HIS A 148 -1.64 9.71 18.17
CA HIS A 148 -2.24 8.93 19.26
C HIS A 148 -3.01 7.70 18.77
N THR A 149 -3.64 7.76 17.58
CA THR A 149 -4.35 6.65 16.96
C THR A 149 -3.37 5.61 16.42
N GLN A 150 -2.27 6.06 15.80
CA GLN A 150 -1.19 5.16 15.36
C GLN A 150 -0.58 4.41 16.54
N ASP A 151 -0.35 5.10 17.66
CA ASP A 151 0.32 4.53 18.85
C ASP A 151 -0.59 3.60 19.67
N SER A 152 -1.92 3.77 19.56
CA SER A 152 -2.92 2.95 20.28
C SER A 152 -3.46 1.78 19.46
N GLN A 153 -3.06 1.64 18.19
CA GLN A 153 -3.49 0.53 17.36
C GLN A 153 -3.07 -0.83 17.96
N PRO A 154 -3.97 -1.84 17.99
CA PRO A 154 -3.61 -3.17 18.45
C PRO A 154 -2.47 -3.79 17.63
N THR A 155 -1.55 -4.47 18.32
CA THR A 155 -0.51 -5.26 17.65
C THR A 155 -1.03 -6.66 17.31
N SER A 156 -0.48 -7.29 16.26
CA SER A 156 -0.83 -8.66 15.88
C SER A 156 -0.70 -9.64 17.05
N LYS A 157 0.35 -9.49 17.88
CA LYS A 157 0.54 -10.29 19.10
C LYS A 157 -0.61 -10.08 20.11
N SER A 158 -0.99 -8.84 20.38
CA SER A 158 -2.07 -8.54 21.32
C SER A 158 -3.43 -9.08 20.85
N SER A 159 -3.71 -8.98 19.55
CA SER A 159 -4.94 -9.51 18.96
C SER A 159 -5.02 -11.03 19.00
N LEU A 160 -3.91 -11.74 18.76
CA LEU A 160 -3.86 -13.20 18.85
C LEU A 160 -4.17 -13.68 20.28
N LEU A 161 -3.59 -13.03 21.29
CA LEU A 161 -3.84 -13.35 22.69
C LEU A 161 -5.31 -13.12 23.07
N LEU A 162 -5.93 -12.04 22.58
CA LEU A 162 -7.35 -11.77 22.82
C LEU A 162 -8.27 -12.81 22.18
N ARG A 163 -7.92 -13.34 21.00
CA ARG A 163 -8.68 -14.42 20.35
C ARG A 163 -8.56 -15.74 21.11
N GLN A 164 -7.37 -16.08 21.60
CA GLN A 164 -7.14 -17.29 22.39
C GLN A 164 -7.90 -17.30 23.72
N LYS A 165 -8.12 -16.13 24.34
CA LYS A 165 -8.87 -16.00 25.59
C LYS A 165 -10.40 -16.02 25.44
N LYS A 166 -10.90 -15.88 24.20
CA LYS A 166 -12.35 -15.91 23.89
C LYS A 166 -12.84 -17.29 23.44
N LEU A 167 -11.95 -18.28 23.40
CA LEU A 167 -12.21 -19.70 23.18
C LEU A 167 -12.20 -20.42 24.54
#